data_AF-A0A167TES7-F1
#
_entry.id   AF-A0A167TES7-F1
#
_cell.length_a   1.000
_cell.length_b   1.000
_cell.length_c   1.000
_cell.angle_alpha   90.00
_cell.angle_beta   90.00
_cell.angle_gamma   90.00
#
_symmetry.space_group_name_H-M   'P 1'
#
loop_
_entity.id
_entity.type
_entity.pdbx_description
1 polymer ?
#
loop_
_entity_poly.entity_id
_entity_poly.type
_entity_poly.pdbx_seq_one_letter_code
_entity_poly.pdbx_strand_id
1 'polypeptide(L)'
;MSISPFWNHQVKGSNVCKTTYRHLFEAETELWLCPFDGIHMVTGSDLSGQFRDLLDSHGIRRLFTKLDANEFGYGECVKLGCITVFMNPTFRNTSRYKVIINPSKAGMSFNQLHQWMSFIVDDPRDLLISRIDPKVDHHDMNLDDLFDKIWVPRVRKTNDIFKDQGTMYFGSRKSDWQVCVYNKAKEQGIIGDWSRIEIRIRFKRAQRIDALTFFSRLKGYQPFKEVYIVENDQFFHDLCLHWRVDASLYSVQECLKSLTPYQRKQVLGTLQSYGKIRDLQREFELQLEQWLNPSSYQGTTPHLSETESIDNPVGKSFPYSVGDYILIVVPRWNCNNWLRIIVLKSVDDLGRSPPPVDRVVLLARG
;
A
#
# COMPACT_ATOMS: atom_id res chain seq x y z
N MET A 1 -12.27 2.36 19.15
CA MET A 1 -11.58 2.54 17.86
C MET A 1 -10.97 3.94 17.81
N SER A 2 -9.74 4.07 17.31
CA SER A 2 -9.02 5.34 17.18
C SER A 2 -9.10 5.85 15.74
N ILE A 3 -9.05 7.18 15.56
CA ILE A 3 -8.95 7.79 14.22
C ILE A 3 -7.64 7.30 13.58
N SER A 4 -7.72 6.83 12.34
CA SER A 4 -6.56 6.29 11.64
C SER A 4 -5.40 7.31 11.59
N PRO A 5 -4.14 6.87 11.83
CA PRO A 5 -3.00 7.77 11.87
C PRO A 5 -2.70 8.41 10.50
N PHE A 6 -3.34 7.95 9.43
CA PHE A 6 -3.14 8.45 8.08
C PHE A 6 -3.97 9.70 7.74
N TRP A 7 -4.83 10.17 8.64
CA TRP A 7 -5.56 11.44 8.45
C TRP A 7 -4.72 12.66 8.82
N ASN A 8 -4.96 13.78 8.12
CA ASN A 8 -4.28 15.05 8.41
C ASN A 8 -4.57 15.50 9.86
N HIS A 9 -3.57 16.08 10.52
CA HIS A 9 -3.67 16.62 11.88
C HIS A 9 -4.90 17.52 12.08
N GLN A 10 -5.31 18.30 11.08
CA GLN A 10 -6.48 19.18 11.21
C GLN A 10 -7.80 18.40 11.31
N VAL A 11 -7.95 17.32 10.54
CA VAL A 11 -9.10 16.39 10.66
C VAL A 11 -9.09 15.72 12.03
N LYS A 12 -7.91 15.26 12.48
CA LYS A 12 -7.71 14.67 13.81
C LYS A 12 -7.93 15.67 14.94
N GLY A 13 -7.75 16.97 14.70
CA GLY A 13 -7.92 18.03 15.69
C GLY A 13 -9.39 18.44 15.86
N SER A 14 -10.19 18.30 14.81
CA SER A 14 -11.57 18.78 14.77
C SER A 14 -12.51 17.95 15.66
N ASN A 15 -13.18 18.63 16.61
CA ASN A 15 -14.20 18.01 17.45
C ASN A 15 -15.41 17.54 16.62
N VAL A 16 -15.81 18.29 15.60
CA VAL A 16 -16.91 17.89 14.71
C VAL A 16 -16.55 16.65 13.91
N CYS A 17 -15.33 16.55 13.38
CA CYS A 17 -14.89 15.32 12.72
C CYS A 17 -14.87 14.14 13.69
N LYS A 18 -14.47 14.38 14.95
CA LYS A 18 -14.47 13.38 16.03
C LYS A 18 -15.86 12.97 16.51
N THR A 19 -16.88 13.81 16.35
CA THR A 19 -18.24 13.53 16.85
C THR A 19 -19.20 13.15 15.73
N THR A 20 -19.34 14.00 14.72
CA THR A 20 -20.33 13.86 13.64
C THR A 20 -19.87 12.88 12.57
N TYR A 21 -18.62 12.98 12.14
CA TYR A 21 -18.09 12.21 11.00
C TYR A 21 -17.14 11.09 11.40
N ARG A 22 -17.10 10.75 12.69
CA ARG A 22 -16.13 9.81 13.27
C ARG A 22 -16.04 8.51 12.50
N HIS A 23 -17.19 7.93 12.20
CA HIS A 23 -17.34 6.67 11.47
C HIS A 23 -16.66 6.68 10.09
N LEU A 24 -16.47 7.83 9.46
CA LEU A 24 -15.77 7.96 8.18
C LEU A 24 -14.23 7.89 8.34
N PHE A 25 -13.70 8.18 9.53
CA PHE A 25 -12.26 8.36 9.75
C PHE A 25 -11.62 7.25 10.61
N GLU A 26 -12.38 6.29 11.11
CA GLU A 26 -11.87 5.16 11.88
C GLU A 26 -11.27 4.09 10.96
N ALA A 27 -10.23 3.40 11.42
CA ALA A 27 -9.79 2.16 10.80
C ALA A 27 -10.73 1.04 11.27
N GLU A 28 -11.48 0.45 10.35
CA GLU A 28 -12.41 -0.66 10.63
C GLU A 28 -11.85 -2.03 10.24
N THR A 29 -10.78 -2.05 9.45
CA THR A 29 -10.12 -3.27 8.96
C THR A 29 -8.60 -3.12 9.07
N GLU A 30 -7.88 -4.23 9.12
CA GLU A 30 -6.43 -4.23 8.99
C GLU A 30 -6.02 -3.71 7.60
N LEU A 31 -4.87 -3.03 7.51
CA LEU A 31 -4.44 -2.34 6.28
C LEU A 31 -4.27 -3.30 5.09
N TRP A 32 -3.85 -4.55 5.36
CA TRP A 32 -3.64 -5.56 4.32
C TRP A 32 -4.95 -6.19 3.82
N LEU A 33 -6.03 -6.20 4.61
CA LEU A 33 -7.31 -6.82 4.23
C LEU A 33 -8.00 -6.10 3.08
N CYS A 34 -7.85 -4.78 2.97
CA CYS A 34 -8.47 -4.04 1.87
C CYS A 34 -7.79 -4.41 0.53
N PRO A 35 -8.51 -4.91 -0.48
CA PRO A 35 -7.91 -5.42 -1.71
C PRO A 35 -7.52 -4.31 -2.73
N PHE A 36 -7.71 -3.03 -2.38
CA PHE A 36 -7.41 -1.88 -3.25
C PHE A 36 -6.48 -0.89 -2.56
N ASP A 37 -5.37 -0.51 -3.20
CA ASP A 37 -4.52 0.58 -2.72
C ASP A 37 -5.07 1.95 -3.14
N GLY A 38 -5.67 2.04 -4.33
CA GLY A 38 -6.20 3.28 -4.89
C GLY A 38 -7.46 3.08 -5.73
N ILE A 39 -8.45 3.94 -5.52
CA ILE A 39 -9.69 4.00 -6.28
C ILE A 39 -9.86 5.44 -6.76
N HIS A 40 -9.81 5.64 -8.07
CA HIS A 40 -9.84 6.93 -8.71
C HIS A 40 -11.15 7.10 -9.47
N MET A 41 -11.93 8.08 -9.08
CA MET A 41 -13.23 8.39 -9.63
C MET A 41 -13.24 9.80 -10.22
N VAL A 42 -14.16 10.03 -11.14
CA VAL A 42 -14.41 11.37 -11.69
C VAL A 42 -15.91 11.62 -11.73
N THR A 43 -16.32 12.87 -11.56
CA THR A 43 -17.72 13.25 -11.65
C THR A 43 -17.89 14.64 -12.28
N GLY A 44 -19.01 14.83 -12.97
CA GLY A 44 -19.48 16.14 -13.40
C GLY A 44 -20.45 16.79 -12.41
N SER A 45 -21.02 16.00 -11.50
CA SER A 45 -21.97 16.45 -10.50
C SER A 45 -21.32 17.34 -9.46
N ASP A 46 -22.14 18.12 -8.80
CA ASP A 46 -21.74 18.97 -7.70
C ASP A 46 -21.29 18.16 -6.48
N LEU A 47 -20.31 18.66 -5.72
CA LEU A 47 -20.00 18.09 -4.39
C LEU A 47 -21.20 18.28 -3.47
N SER A 48 -21.46 17.32 -2.57
CA SER A 48 -22.58 17.40 -1.63
C SER A 48 -22.52 18.64 -0.74
N GLY A 49 -23.68 19.05 -0.22
CA GLY A 49 -23.76 20.10 0.80
C GLY A 49 -22.93 19.77 2.03
N GLN A 50 -23.05 18.55 2.56
CA GLN A 50 -22.36 18.12 3.77
C GLN A 50 -20.83 18.12 3.62
N PHE A 51 -20.33 17.71 2.45
CA PHE A 51 -18.89 17.76 2.17
C PHE A 51 -18.39 19.19 2.07
N ARG A 52 -19.12 20.08 1.39
CA ARG A 52 -18.77 21.51 1.34
C ARG A 52 -18.78 22.14 2.72
N ASP A 53 -19.80 21.85 3.52
CA ASP A 53 -19.91 22.34 4.89
C ASP A 53 -18.73 21.88 5.73
N LEU A 54 -18.28 20.62 5.58
CA LEU A 54 -17.05 20.13 6.21
C LEU A 54 -15.82 20.95 5.75
N LEU A 55 -15.69 21.22 4.45
CA LEU A 55 -14.54 21.98 3.91
C LEU A 55 -14.54 23.43 4.41
N ASP A 56 -15.72 24.04 4.50
CA ASP A 56 -15.92 25.45 4.82
C ASP A 56 -15.81 25.70 6.33
N SER A 57 -16.52 24.90 7.13
CA SER A 57 -16.62 25.04 8.59
C SER A 57 -15.31 24.79 9.33
N HIS A 58 -14.34 24.14 8.68
CA HIS A 58 -13.07 23.77 9.31
C HIS A 58 -11.86 24.52 8.74
N GLY A 59 -12.09 25.54 7.91
CA GLY A 59 -11.00 26.27 7.26
C GLY A 59 -10.15 25.38 6.36
N ILE A 60 -10.64 24.19 5.99
CA ILE A 60 -9.95 23.25 5.11
C ILE A 60 -9.86 23.83 3.70
N ARG A 61 -10.73 24.77 3.31
CA ARG A 61 -10.49 25.61 2.13
C ARG A 61 -9.11 26.28 2.13
N ARG A 62 -8.53 26.61 3.29
CA ARG A 62 -7.17 27.17 3.36
C ARG A 62 -6.07 26.13 3.09
N LEU A 63 -6.42 24.84 3.06
CA LEU A 63 -5.54 23.73 2.69
C LEU A 63 -5.54 23.39 1.21
N PHE A 64 -6.25 24.16 0.37
CA PHE A 64 -6.16 23.95 -1.07
C PHE A 64 -4.71 24.08 -1.50
N THR A 65 -4.17 22.98 -1.98
CA THR A 65 -2.83 22.97 -2.57
C THR A 65 -3.01 23.39 -4.02
N LYS A 66 -2.40 24.51 -4.39
CA LYS A 66 -2.27 24.89 -5.80
C LYS A 66 -1.42 23.85 -6.51
N LEU A 67 -1.91 23.36 -7.62
CA LEU A 67 -1.25 22.34 -8.42
C LEU A 67 -0.68 22.94 -9.69
N ASP A 68 0.36 22.32 -10.23
CA ASP A 68 0.72 22.56 -11.62
C ASP A 68 -0.39 21.98 -12.52
N ALA A 69 -1.14 22.90 -13.11
CA ALA A 69 -2.22 22.62 -14.05
C ALA A 69 -1.80 21.66 -15.18
N ASN A 70 -0.55 21.73 -15.63
CA ASN A 70 -0.03 20.92 -16.73
C ASN A 70 0.24 19.48 -16.33
N GLU A 71 0.62 19.24 -15.07
CA GLU A 71 0.90 17.89 -14.57
C GLU A 71 -0.39 17.15 -14.18
N PHE A 72 -1.31 17.84 -13.50
CA PHE A 72 -2.45 17.19 -12.86
C PHE A 72 -3.78 17.36 -13.63
N GLY A 73 -3.87 18.36 -14.52
CA GLY A 73 -5.11 18.71 -15.23
C GLY A 73 -6.17 19.41 -14.36
N TYR A 74 -5.79 19.79 -13.14
CA TYR A 74 -6.60 20.48 -12.13
C TYR A 74 -5.75 21.56 -11.47
N GLY A 75 -6.35 22.71 -11.16
CA GLY A 75 -5.64 23.81 -10.51
C GLY A 75 -5.51 23.65 -9.00
N GLU A 76 -6.40 22.89 -8.37
CA GLU A 76 -6.48 22.77 -6.91
C GLU A 76 -6.78 21.33 -6.47
N CYS A 77 -6.32 20.98 -5.27
CA CYS A 77 -6.83 19.80 -4.57
C CYS A 77 -6.93 20.02 -3.06
N VAL A 78 -7.84 19.28 -2.43
CA VAL A 78 -7.89 19.09 -0.97
C VAL A 78 -7.48 17.66 -0.63
N LYS A 79 -6.60 17.52 0.38
CA LYS A 79 -6.14 16.23 0.91
C LYS A 79 -6.63 16.03 2.34
N LEU A 80 -7.54 15.10 2.52
CA LEU A 80 -8.02 14.62 3.80
C LEU A 80 -7.40 13.25 4.02
N GLY A 81 -6.09 13.13 4.30
CA GLY A 81 -5.46 11.82 4.52
C GLY A 81 -5.52 10.89 3.30
N CYS A 82 -6.28 9.78 3.40
CA CYS A 82 -6.39 8.81 2.30
C CYS A 82 -7.34 9.25 1.18
N ILE A 83 -8.00 10.41 1.33
CA ILE A 83 -8.91 10.98 0.33
C ILE A 83 -8.33 12.25 -0.24
N THR A 84 -8.33 12.35 -1.56
CA THR A 84 -7.94 13.57 -2.29
C THR A 84 -9.03 13.94 -3.28
N VAL A 85 -9.49 15.18 -3.24
CA VAL A 85 -10.45 15.73 -4.21
C VAL A 85 -9.77 16.84 -5.01
N PHE A 86 -9.70 16.67 -6.32
CA PHE A 86 -9.17 17.64 -7.27
C PHE A 86 -10.31 18.46 -7.88
N MET A 87 -10.07 19.76 -8.05
CA MET A 87 -11.05 20.77 -8.43
C MET A 87 -10.43 21.74 -9.46
N ASN A 88 -11.28 22.57 -10.06
CA ASN A 88 -10.91 23.57 -11.07
C ASN A 88 -10.15 22.94 -12.24
N PRO A 89 -10.86 22.14 -13.07
CA PRO A 89 -10.24 21.49 -14.23
C PRO A 89 -9.68 22.55 -15.19
N THR A 90 -8.49 22.29 -15.71
CA THR A 90 -7.78 23.24 -16.59
C THR A 90 -8.16 23.06 -18.06
N PHE A 91 -8.64 21.87 -18.43
CA PHE A 91 -9.06 21.54 -19.78
C PHE A 91 -10.57 21.38 -19.88
N ARG A 92 -11.18 21.90 -20.96
CA ARG A 92 -12.64 21.91 -21.20
C ARG A 92 -13.30 20.53 -21.12
N ASN A 93 -12.58 19.47 -21.48
CA ASN A 93 -13.12 18.11 -21.54
C ASN A 93 -12.81 17.26 -20.28
N THR A 94 -12.22 17.87 -19.26
CA THR A 94 -11.93 17.23 -17.97
C THR A 94 -13.16 17.31 -17.05
N SER A 95 -13.47 16.23 -16.35
CA SER A 95 -14.56 16.19 -15.37
C SER A 95 -14.33 17.22 -14.27
N ARG A 96 -15.42 17.83 -13.79
CA ARG A 96 -15.40 18.91 -12.80
C ARG A 96 -14.61 18.54 -11.53
N TYR A 97 -14.77 17.30 -11.08
CA TYR A 97 -14.04 16.77 -9.94
C TYR A 97 -13.38 15.44 -10.27
N LYS A 98 -12.24 15.19 -9.64
CA LYS A 98 -11.61 13.88 -9.54
C LYS A 98 -11.41 13.54 -8.07
N VAL A 99 -11.86 12.36 -7.67
CA VAL A 99 -11.79 11.85 -6.31
C VAL A 99 -10.83 10.67 -6.30
N ILE A 100 -9.87 10.66 -5.38
CA ILE A 100 -8.98 9.53 -5.12
C ILE A 100 -9.22 9.08 -3.70
N ILE A 101 -9.52 7.80 -3.50
CA ILE A 101 -9.61 7.17 -2.18
C ILE A 101 -8.59 6.05 -2.14
N ASN A 102 -7.75 6.01 -1.10
CA ASN A 102 -6.76 4.97 -0.86
C ASN A 102 -7.18 4.11 0.33
N PRO A 103 -8.14 3.17 0.16
CA PRO A 103 -8.81 2.53 1.30
C PRO A 103 -7.84 1.67 2.14
N SER A 104 -6.87 0.98 1.53
CA SER A 104 -5.87 0.21 2.29
C SER A 104 -4.95 1.08 3.16
N LYS A 105 -4.78 2.37 2.85
CA LYS A 105 -3.99 3.28 3.71
C LYS A 105 -4.73 3.66 4.98
N ALA A 106 -6.06 3.58 5.00
CA ALA A 106 -6.85 3.95 6.17
C ALA A 106 -7.40 2.75 6.94
N GLY A 107 -7.25 1.52 6.42
CA GLY A 107 -7.93 0.35 6.99
C GLY A 107 -9.45 0.47 6.79
N MET A 108 -9.87 1.04 5.67
CA MET A 108 -11.27 1.37 5.40
C MET A 108 -12.07 0.12 5.05
N SER A 109 -13.23 -0.10 5.68
CA SER A 109 -14.16 -1.17 5.29
C SER A 109 -14.88 -0.84 3.98
N PHE A 110 -15.51 -1.84 3.36
CA PHE A 110 -16.33 -1.62 2.17
C PHE A 110 -17.50 -0.66 2.43
N ASN A 111 -18.15 -0.76 3.60
CA ASN A 111 -19.25 0.12 3.99
C ASN A 111 -18.78 1.58 4.15
N GLN A 112 -17.63 1.80 4.80
CA GLN A 112 -17.04 3.14 4.91
C GLN A 112 -16.70 3.75 3.54
N LEU A 113 -16.19 2.95 2.59
CA LEU A 113 -15.94 3.41 1.23
C LEU A 113 -17.24 3.91 0.58
N HIS A 114 -18.33 3.16 0.72
CA HIS A 114 -19.64 3.58 0.21
C HIS A 114 -20.14 4.87 0.87
N GLN A 115 -20.04 4.97 2.20
CA GLN A 115 -20.40 6.18 2.94
C GLN A 115 -19.58 7.39 2.49
N TRP A 116 -18.29 7.23 2.23
CA TRP A 116 -17.45 8.30 1.68
C TRP A 116 -17.89 8.75 0.29
N MET A 117 -18.26 7.83 -0.59
CA MET A 117 -18.76 8.19 -1.92
C MET A 117 -20.04 9.02 -1.84
N SER A 118 -21.03 8.57 -1.04
CA SER A 118 -22.27 9.31 -0.81
C SER A 118 -22.00 10.65 -0.12
N PHE A 119 -21.09 10.67 0.84
CA PHE A 119 -20.71 11.90 1.53
C PHE A 119 -20.10 12.93 0.56
N ILE A 120 -19.34 12.53 -0.47
CA ILE A 120 -18.69 13.47 -1.39
C ILE A 120 -19.63 14.02 -2.48
N VAL A 121 -20.53 13.21 -3.05
CA VAL A 121 -21.35 13.60 -4.24
C VAL A 121 -22.86 13.40 -4.11
N ASP A 122 -23.38 13.12 -2.90
CA ASP A 122 -24.76 12.72 -2.59
C ASP A 122 -25.16 11.36 -3.22
N ASP A 123 -25.10 11.20 -4.54
CA ASP A 123 -25.38 9.95 -5.26
C ASP A 123 -24.10 9.29 -5.81
N PRO A 124 -23.65 8.15 -5.25
CA PRO A 124 -22.48 7.43 -5.74
C PRO A 124 -22.54 7.01 -7.22
N ARG A 125 -23.72 6.98 -7.84
CA ARG A 125 -23.87 6.68 -9.28
C ARG A 125 -23.29 7.77 -10.17
N ASP A 126 -23.10 8.97 -9.64
CA ASP A 126 -22.46 10.08 -10.34
C ASP A 126 -20.93 9.99 -10.37
N LEU A 127 -20.34 9.05 -9.62
CA LEU A 127 -18.91 8.78 -9.63
C LEU A 127 -18.61 7.71 -10.68
N LEU A 128 -17.82 8.08 -11.70
CA LEU A 128 -17.35 7.15 -12.71
C LEU A 128 -15.94 6.66 -12.37
N ILE A 129 -15.74 5.34 -12.32
CA ILE A 129 -14.44 4.74 -12.07
C ILE A 129 -13.51 5.03 -13.25
N SER A 130 -12.41 5.73 -12.97
CA SER A 130 -11.40 6.13 -13.96
C SER A 130 -10.09 5.33 -13.83
N ARG A 131 -9.78 4.85 -12.62
CA ARG A 131 -8.66 3.95 -12.35
C ARG A 131 -8.89 3.19 -11.04
N ILE A 132 -8.38 1.98 -10.97
CA ILE A 132 -8.28 1.20 -9.74
C ILE A 132 -6.91 0.57 -9.64
N ASP A 133 -6.46 0.34 -8.41
CA ASP A 133 -5.19 -0.30 -8.10
C ASP A 133 -5.43 -1.50 -7.16
N PRO A 134 -6.00 -2.62 -7.64
CA PRO A 134 -6.08 -3.87 -6.90
C PRO A 134 -4.70 -4.37 -6.48
N LYS A 135 -4.62 -5.01 -5.31
CA LYS A 135 -3.37 -5.47 -4.71
C LYS A 135 -3.47 -6.85 -4.07
N VAL A 136 -2.32 -7.49 -3.91
CA VAL A 136 -2.08 -8.62 -3.02
C VAL A 136 -0.85 -8.30 -2.17
N ASP A 137 -0.93 -8.59 -0.88
CA ASP A 137 0.11 -8.38 0.13
C ASP A 137 0.69 -9.73 0.57
N HIS A 138 2.02 -9.80 0.67
CA HIS A 138 2.76 -10.97 1.13
C HIS A 138 3.64 -10.58 2.33
N HIS A 139 3.42 -11.27 3.45
CA HIS A 139 4.19 -11.08 4.69
C HIS A 139 5.26 -12.17 4.90
N ASP A 140 5.27 -13.15 4.01
CA ASP A 140 6.10 -14.36 4.03
C ASP A 140 7.18 -14.36 2.93
N MET A 141 7.23 -13.32 2.09
CA MET A 141 8.18 -13.23 0.97
C MET A 141 9.02 -11.96 1.03
N ASN A 142 10.33 -12.16 1.07
CA ASN A 142 11.31 -11.15 0.73
C ASN A 142 11.07 -10.65 -0.72
N LEU A 143 11.38 -9.38 -0.97
CA LEU A 143 11.11 -8.72 -2.24
C LEU A 143 11.96 -9.26 -3.42
N ASP A 144 13.23 -9.60 -3.17
CA ASP A 144 14.14 -10.11 -4.19
C ASP A 144 13.69 -11.48 -4.69
N ASP A 145 13.29 -12.37 -3.77
CA ASP A 145 12.69 -13.67 -4.08
C ASP A 145 11.42 -13.49 -4.93
N LEU A 146 10.59 -12.50 -4.59
CA LEU A 146 9.39 -12.19 -5.36
C LEU A 146 9.71 -11.66 -6.77
N PHE A 147 10.75 -10.85 -6.92
CA PHE A 147 11.21 -10.38 -8.23
C PHE A 147 11.66 -11.52 -9.14
N ASP A 148 12.31 -12.53 -8.58
CA ASP A 148 12.83 -13.66 -9.35
C ASP A 148 11.74 -14.69 -9.69
N LYS A 149 10.65 -14.74 -8.91
CA LYS A 149 9.55 -15.70 -9.04
C LYS A 149 8.33 -15.21 -9.81
N ILE A 150 8.12 -13.90 -9.93
CA ILE A 150 6.89 -13.37 -10.52
C ILE A 150 6.87 -13.54 -12.05
N TRP A 151 5.75 -14.05 -12.57
CA TRP A 151 5.43 -14.05 -13.99
C TRP A 151 4.30 -13.06 -14.29
N VAL A 152 4.58 -12.13 -15.19
CA VAL A 152 3.64 -11.11 -15.67
C VAL A 152 3.53 -11.19 -17.19
N PRO A 153 2.45 -11.78 -17.74
CA PRO A 153 2.33 -12.02 -19.17
C PRO A 153 2.10 -10.72 -19.95
N ARG A 154 2.36 -10.78 -21.26
CA ARG A 154 2.09 -9.69 -22.23
C ARG A 154 2.90 -8.40 -21.99
N VAL A 155 3.82 -8.40 -21.04
CA VAL A 155 4.71 -7.26 -20.76
C VAL A 155 5.95 -7.34 -21.64
N ARG A 156 6.12 -6.37 -22.55
CA ARG A 156 7.31 -6.28 -23.41
C ARG A 156 8.57 -5.89 -22.63
N LYS A 157 8.47 -4.88 -21.76
CA LYS A 157 9.59 -4.32 -20.99
C LYS A 157 9.31 -4.38 -19.50
N THR A 158 10.28 -4.89 -18.76
CA THR A 158 10.38 -4.72 -17.31
C THR A 158 11.23 -3.47 -17.06
N ASN A 159 10.83 -2.63 -16.13
CA ASN A 159 11.62 -1.48 -15.69
C ASN A 159 12.11 -1.77 -14.27
N ASP A 160 13.38 -2.11 -14.20
CA ASP A 160 14.18 -2.49 -13.04
C ASP A 160 15.09 -1.37 -12.54
N ILE A 161 15.02 -0.16 -13.13
CA ILE A 161 15.80 1.01 -12.69
C ILE A 161 15.59 1.33 -11.20
N PHE A 162 14.43 0.95 -10.65
CA PHE A 162 14.07 1.16 -9.25
C PHE A 162 14.21 -0.10 -8.39
N LYS A 163 14.80 -1.19 -8.91
CA LYS A 163 14.94 -2.48 -8.21
C LYS A 163 15.72 -2.29 -6.91
N ASP A 164 16.83 -1.55 -6.94
CA ASP A 164 17.65 -1.22 -5.77
C ASP A 164 16.91 -0.35 -4.74
N GLN A 165 15.89 0.39 -5.17
CA GLN A 165 15.02 1.17 -4.28
C GLN A 165 13.92 0.29 -3.66
N GLY A 166 13.80 -0.96 -4.08
CA GLY A 166 12.80 -1.91 -3.63
C GLY A 166 11.51 -1.83 -4.46
N THR A 167 11.59 -1.56 -5.76
CA THR A 167 10.42 -1.52 -6.65
C THR A 167 10.73 -1.97 -8.07
N MET A 168 9.90 -2.83 -8.63
CA MET A 168 9.95 -3.26 -10.03
C MET A 168 8.62 -2.95 -10.72
N TYR A 169 8.70 -2.46 -11.96
CA TYR A 169 7.52 -2.16 -12.77
C TYR A 169 7.47 -3.05 -14.01
N PHE A 170 6.30 -3.64 -14.26
CA PHE A 170 6.03 -4.42 -15.46
C PHE A 170 5.03 -3.65 -16.33
N GLY A 171 5.49 -3.21 -17.50
CA GLY A 171 4.71 -2.36 -18.39
C GLY A 171 4.91 -0.86 -18.15
N SER A 172 4.18 -0.04 -18.92
CA SER A 172 4.38 1.41 -18.92
C SER A 172 3.50 2.10 -17.89
N ARG A 173 4.03 3.14 -17.22
CA ARG A 173 3.19 4.04 -16.42
C ARG A 173 2.12 4.72 -17.26
N LYS A 174 2.24 4.80 -18.59
CA LYS A 174 1.25 5.42 -19.47
C LYS A 174 0.20 4.45 -20.02
N SER A 175 0.38 3.13 -19.91
CA SER A 175 -0.61 2.16 -20.39
C SER A 175 -1.85 2.08 -19.51
N ASP A 176 -2.89 1.45 -20.05
CA ASP A 176 -4.13 1.17 -19.33
C ASP A 176 -3.95 0.10 -18.24
N TRP A 177 -2.82 -0.60 -18.25
CA TRP A 177 -2.49 -1.68 -17.33
C TRP A 177 -0.98 -1.66 -17.02
N GLN A 178 -0.60 -1.77 -15.75
CA GLN A 178 0.78 -1.87 -15.26
C GLN A 178 0.81 -2.68 -13.96
N VAL A 179 1.78 -3.58 -13.80
CA VAL A 179 2.02 -4.24 -12.51
C VAL A 179 3.20 -3.57 -11.80
N CYS A 180 3.07 -3.36 -10.50
CA CYS A 180 4.10 -2.84 -9.63
C CYS A 180 4.35 -3.86 -8.52
N VAL A 181 5.60 -4.22 -8.30
CA VAL A 181 6.02 -5.10 -7.21
C VAL A 181 6.98 -4.31 -6.33
N TYR A 182 6.73 -4.20 -5.04
CA TYR A 182 7.54 -3.34 -4.18
C TYR A 182 7.50 -3.74 -2.69
N ASN A 183 8.49 -3.25 -1.93
CA ASN A 183 8.54 -3.41 -0.48
C ASN A 183 7.59 -2.38 0.17
N LYS A 184 6.43 -2.86 0.63
CA LYS A 184 5.40 -2.05 1.28
C LYS A 184 5.79 -1.63 2.69
N ALA A 185 6.50 -2.47 3.45
CA ALA A 185 7.03 -2.08 4.77
C ALA A 185 7.91 -0.83 4.66
N LYS A 186 8.84 -0.82 3.69
CA LYS A 186 9.71 0.32 3.39
C LYS A 186 8.92 1.56 2.96
N GLU A 187 7.89 1.42 2.11
CA GLU A 187 7.01 2.55 1.73
C GLU A 187 6.30 3.14 2.96
N GLN A 188 5.88 2.29 3.89
CA GLN A 188 5.19 2.70 5.11
C GLN A 188 6.15 3.17 6.23
N GLY A 189 7.46 3.05 6.02
CA GLY A 189 8.47 3.39 7.02
C GLY A 189 8.48 2.45 8.22
N ILE A 190 8.03 1.21 8.05
CA ILE A 190 8.04 0.17 9.09
C ILE A 190 9.10 -0.90 8.78
N ILE A 191 9.54 -1.62 9.82
CA ILE A 191 10.49 -2.72 9.70
C ILE A 191 9.69 -4.03 9.53
N GLY A 192 10.14 -4.88 8.61
CA GLY A 192 9.58 -6.23 8.40
C GLY A 192 9.52 -6.60 6.92
N ASP A 193 9.21 -7.87 6.67
CA ASP A 193 8.94 -8.39 5.33
C ASP A 193 7.48 -8.16 4.98
N TRP A 194 7.25 -7.14 4.15
CA TRP A 194 5.95 -6.86 3.57
C TRP A 194 6.13 -6.44 2.13
N SER A 195 5.93 -7.40 1.23
CA SER A 195 5.98 -7.19 -0.21
C SER A 195 4.57 -7.05 -0.76
N ARG A 196 4.40 -6.24 -1.80
CA ARG A 196 3.10 -6.02 -2.45
C ARG A 196 3.20 -6.17 -3.95
N ILE A 197 2.19 -6.80 -4.53
CA ILE A 197 1.92 -6.81 -5.97
C ILE A 197 0.66 -5.98 -6.21
N GLU A 198 0.78 -4.92 -6.99
CA GLU A 198 -0.30 -3.98 -7.32
C GLU A 198 -0.50 -3.92 -8.83
N ILE A 199 -1.74 -4.04 -9.30
CA ILE A 199 -2.08 -3.87 -10.71
C ILE A 199 -2.81 -2.56 -10.89
N ARG A 200 -2.21 -1.63 -11.62
CA ARG A 200 -2.79 -0.32 -11.93
C ARG A 200 -3.59 -0.40 -13.22
N ILE A 201 -4.89 -0.19 -13.13
CA ILE A 201 -5.83 -0.35 -14.25
C ILE A 201 -6.52 0.98 -14.50
N ARG A 202 -6.42 1.51 -15.73
CA ARG A 202 -7.05 2.76 -16.14
C ARG A 202 -8.17 2.50 -17.13
N PHE A 203 -9.28 3.19 -16.91
CA PHE A 203 -10.45 3.14 -17.78
C PHE A 203 -10.47 4.37 -18.67
N LYS A 204 -10.43 4.15 -19.99
CA LYS A 204 -10.69 5.20 -20.97
C LYS A 204 -12.10 5.74 -20.75
N ARG A 205 -12.36 6.99 -21.16
CA ARG A 205 -13.65 7.67 -20.93
C ARG A 205 -14.86 6.82 -21.33
N ALA A 206 -14.80 6.12 -22.46
CA ALA A 206 -15.89 5.26 -22.97
C ALA A 206 -16.07 3.93 -22.19
N GLN A 207 -15.09 3.54 -21.37
CA GLN A 207 -15.10 2.29 -20.59
C GLN A 207 -15.42 2.54 -19.11
N ARG A 208 -15.53 3.81 -18.69
CA ARG A 208 -15.83 4.14 -17.30
C ARG A 208 -17.26 3.73 -16.99
N ILE A 209 -17.43 3.07 -15.86
CA ILE A 209 -18.72 2.69 -15.32
C ILE A 209 -18.92 3.40 -13.98
N ASP A 210 -20.17 3.58 -13.58
CA ASP A 210 -20.47 4.18 -12.29
C ASP A 210 -19.97 3.29 -11.14
N ALA A 211 -19.65 3.93 -10.02
CA ALA A 211 -19.04 3.28 -8.87
C ALA A 211 -19.95 2.17 -8.30
N LEU A 212 -21.25 2.43 -8.18
CA LEU A 212 -22.20 1.45 -7.64
C LEU A 212 -22.26 0.19 -8.53
N THR A 213 -22.36 0.36 -9.84
CA THR A 213 -22.30 -0.75 -10.81
C THR A 213 -20.97 -1.49 -10.74
N PHE A 214 -19.84 -0.79 -10.66
CA PHE A 214 -18.53 -1.42 -10.51
C PHE A 214 -18.47 -2.31 -9.26
N PHE A 215 -18.83 -1.77 -8.10
CA PHE A 215 -18.77 -2.50 -6.84
C PHE A 215 -19.79 -3.64 -6.74
N SER A 216 -20.95 -3.52 -7.40
CA SER A 216 -21.93 -4.62 -7.49
C SER A 216 -21.37 -5.85 -8.23
N ARG A 217 -20.37 -5.65 -9.11
CA ARG A 217 -19.74 -6.70 -9.94
C ARG A 217 -18.38 -7.15 -9.41
N LEU A 218 -17.97 -6.67 -8.24
CA LEU A 218 -16.62 -6.85 -7.72
C LEU A 218 -16.21 -8.31 -7.55
N LYS A 219 -17.14 -9.19 -7.14
CA LYS A 219 -16.89 -10.63 -6.97
C LYS A 219 -16.51 -11.35 -8.28
N GLY A 220 -16.95 -10.82 -9.44
CA GLY A 220 -16.58 -11.35 -10.75
C GLY A 220 -15.34 -10.69 -11.34
N TYR A 221 -14.72 -9.75 -10.63
CA TYR A 221 -13.60 -8.97 -11.14
C TYR A 221 -12.29 -9.74 -10.95
N GLN A 222 -11.57 -9.98 -12.06
CA GLN A 222 -10.37 -10.83 -12.07
C GLN A 222 -9.11 -10.07 -12.51
N PRO A 223 -8.58 -9.13 -11.70
CA PRO A 223 -7.44 -8.32 -12.12
C PRO A 223 -6.13 -9.12 -12.23
N PHE A 224 -5.99 -10.22 -11.50
CA PHE A 224 -4.77 -11.03 -11.40
C PHE A 224 -4.82 -12.34 -12.19
N LYS A 225 -5.87 -12.57 -13.01
CA LYS A 225 -6.13 -13.86 -13.70
C LYS A 225 -4.92 -14.53 -14.38
N GLU A 226 -3.98 -13.73 -14.88
CA GLU A 226 -2.80 -14.24 -15.59
C GLU A 226 -1.47 -13.91 -14.88
N VAL A 227 -1.49 -13.36 -13.66
CA VAL A 227 -0.29 -13.01 -12.91
C VAL A 227 -0.03 -14.08 -11.86
N TYR A 228 1.18 -14.63 -11.85
CA TYR A 228 1.53 -15.79 -11.04
C TYR A 228 2.83 -15.55 -10.27
N ILE A 229 2.96 -16.19 -9.11
CA ILE A 229 4.25 -16.44 -8.49
C ILE A 229 4.60 -17.90 -8.79
N VAL A 230 5.72 -18.12 -9.47
CA VAL A 230 6.19 -19.44 -9.87
C VAL A 230 7.35 -19.85 -8.98
N GLU A 231 7.35 -21.07 -8.46
CA GLU A 231 8.52 -21.59 -7.75
C GLU A 231 9.72 -21.67 -8.72
N ASN A 232 10.76 -20.88 -8.45
CA ASN A 232 11.99 -20.85 -9.23
C ASN A 232 12.99 -21.88 -8.67
N ASP A 233 12.66 -23.17 -8.80
CA ASP A 233 13.45 -24.28 -8.29
C ASP A 233 14.05 -25.15 -9.42
N GLN A 234 14.76 -26.22 -9.04
CA GLN A 234 15.35 -27.15 -10.01
C GLN A 234 14.30 -27.77 -10.94
N PHE A 235 13.08 -28.01 -10.46
CA PHE A 235 12.01 -28.58 -11.28
C PHE A 235 11.60 -27.61 -12.39
N PHE A 236 11.45 -26.31 -12.08
CA PHE A 236 11.25 -25.28 -13.09
C PHE A 236 12.40 -25.24 -14.11
N HIS A 237 13.64 -25.36 -13.64
CA HIS A 237 14.83 -25.33 -14.52
C HIS A 237 14.86 -26.52 -15.46
N ASP A 238 14.62 -27.73 -14.96
CA ASP A 238 14.58 -28.97 -15.76
C ASP A 238 13.48 -28.90 -16.84
N LEU A 239 12.31 -28.35 -16.50
CA LEU A 239 11.22 -28.14 -17.46
C LEU A 239 11.61 -27.17 -18.58
N CYS A 240 12.35 -26.11 -18.27
CA CYS A 240 12.82 -25.16 -19.27
C CYS A 240 13.97 -25.71 -20.11
N LEU A 241 14.86 -26.50 -19.49
CA LEU A 241 15.97 -27.15 -20.16
C LEU A 241 15.50 -28.17 -21.20
N HIS A 242 14.36 -28.84 -20.98
CA HIS A 242 13.70 -29.66 -21.99
C HIS A 242 13.48 -28.89 -23.32
N TRP A 243 13.28 -27.57 -23.24
CA TRP A 243 13.12 -26.67 -24.38
C TRP A 243 14.41 -25.93 -24.77
N ARG A 244 15.57 -26.36 -24.26
CA ARG A 244 16.89 -25.75 -24.47
C ARG A 244 16.98 -24.30 -23.99
N VAL A 245 16.22 -23.96 -22.95
CA VAL A 245 16.34 -22.70 -22.22
C VAL A 245 17.01 -22.99 -20.89
N ASP A 246 18.23 -22.48 -20.71
CA ASP A 246 18.91 -22.52 -19.41
C ASP A 246 18.28 -21.48 -18.50
N ALA A 247 17.48 -21.91 -17.52
CA ALA A 247 16.79 -21.02 -16.58
C ALA A 247 17.66 -20.58 -15.40
N SER A 248 18.83 -21.20 -15.18
CA SER A 248 19.65 -20.99 -13.97
C SER A 248 20.22 -19.58 -13.84
N LEU A 249 20.29 -18.85 -14.94
CA LEU A 249 20.84 -17.49 -15.03
C LEU A 249 19.76 -16.40 -15.11
N TYR A 250 18.49 -16.77 -15.06
CA TYR A 250 17.38 -15.85 -15.36
C TYR A 250 16.33 -15.82 -14.26
N SER A 251 15.65 -14.68 -14.15
CA SER A 251 14.36 -14.61 -13.47
C SER A 251 13.32 -15.48 -14.19
N VAL A 252 12.27 -15.91 -13.48
CA VAL A 252 11.09 -16.58 -14.08
C VAL A 252 10.55 -15.77 -15.26
N GLN A 253 10.49 -14.44 -15.12
CA GLN A 253 10.01 -13.54 -16.17
C GLN A 253 10.84 -13.61 -17.45
N GLU A 254 12.17 -13.64 -17.34
CA GLU A 254 13.08 -13.71 -18.49
C GLU A 254 13.06 -15.08 -19.14
N CYS A 255 13.13 -16.14 -18.32
CA CYS A 255 13.09 -17.52 -18.78
C CYS A 255 11.80 -17.79 -19.57
N LEU A 256 10.63 -17.50 -18.99
CA LEU A 256 9.35 -17.73 -19.66
C LEU A 256 9.13 -16.85 -20.89
N LYS A 257 9.76 -15.67 -20.97
CA LYS A 257 9.75 -14.82 -22.19
C LYS A 257 10.52 -15.43 -23.35
N SER A 258 11.59 -16.17 -23.07
CA SER A 258 12.40 -16.83 -24.10
C SER A 258 11.66 -18.00 -24.78
N LEU A 259 10.68 -18.59 -24.09
CA LEU A 259 9.83 -19.64 -24.61
C LEU A 259 8.79 -19.11 -25.61
N THR A 260 8.46 -19.92 -26.61
CA THR A 260 7.30 -19.69 -27.49
C THR A 260 5.99 -19.75 -26.69
N PRO A 261 4.88 -19.16 -27.20
CA PRO A 261 3.59 -19.22 -26.51
C PRO A 261 3.11 -20.65 -26.20
N TYR A 262 3.36 -21.61 -27.09
CA TYR A 262 3.00 -23.01 -26.89
C TYR A 262 3.84 -23.64 -25.76
N GLN A 263 5.16 -23.50 -25.80
CA GLN A 263 6.06 -24.05 -24.78
C GLN A 263 5.76 -23.45 -23.41
N ARG A 264 5.57 -22.13 -23.34
CA ARG A 264 5.18 -21.45 -22.11
C ARG A 264 3.88 -22.00 -21.52
N LYS A 265 2.87 -22.23 -22.38
CA LYS A 265 1.60 -22.83 -21.94
C LYS A 265 1.82 -24.24 -21.37
N GLN A 266 2.68 -25.05 -21.98
CA GLN A 266 3.03 -26.39 -21.48
C GLN A 266 3.74 -26.29 -20.13
N VAL A 267 4.79 -25.47 -20.01
CA VAL A 267 5.54 -25.27 -18.76
C VAL A 267 4.64 -24.79 -17.63
N LEU A 268 3.84 -23.73 -17.85
CA LEU A 268 2.91 -23.23 -16.84
C LEU A 268 1.85 -24.27 -16.47
N GLY A 269 1.33 -25.03 -17.44
CA GLY A 269 0.36 -26.10 -17.19
C GLY A 269 0.95 -27.23 -16.32
N THR A 270 2.18 -27.64 -16.59
CA THR A 270 2.90 -28.63 -15.77
C THR A 270 3.17 -28.08 -14.38
N LEU A 271 3.71 -26.87 -14.24
CA LEU A 271 3.95 -26.27 -12.92
C LEU A 271 2.66 -26.17 -12.11
N GLN A 272 1.55 -25.79 -12.74
CA GLN A 272 0.24 -25.74 -12.09
C GLN A 272 -0.23 -27.13 -11.62
N SER A 273 -0.08 -28.18 -12.42
CA SER A 273 -0.49 -29.54 -12.03
C SER A 273 0.35 -30.11 -10.88
N TYR A 274 1.56 -29.59 -10.66
CA TYR A 274 2.44 -29.96 -9.54
C TYR A 274 2.34 -28.99 -8.34
N GLY A 275 1.44 -28.01 -8.37
CA GLY A 275 1.27 -27.04 -7.29
C GLY A 275 2.41 -26.03 -7.15
N LYS A 276 3.24 -25.85 -8.20
CA LYS A 276 4.41 -24.95 -8.24
C LYS A 276 4.07 -23.52 -8.65
N ILE A 277 2.79 -23.17 -8.66
CA ILE A 277 2.27 -21.84 -8.99
C ILE A 277 1.33 -21.38 -7.88
N ARG A 278 1.61 -20.21 -7.31
CA ARG A 278 0.64 -19.49 -6.47
C ARG A 278 -0.23 -18.60 -7.36
N ASP A 279 -1.53 -18.80 -7.25
CA ASP A 279 -2.54 -18.05 -7.99
C ASP A 279 -2.91 -16.75 -7.26
N LEU A 280 -2.38 -15.62 -7.74
CA LEU A 280 -2.66 -14.31 -7.16
C LEU A 280 -4.13 -13.89 -7.29
N GLN A 281 -4.85 -14.42 -8.29
CA GLN A 281 -6.28 -14.17 -8.40
C GLN A 281 -7.05 -14.79 -7.23
N ARG A 282 -6.66 -16.01 -6.82
CA ARG A 282 -7.27 -16.67 -5.67
C ARG A 282 -6.96 -15.91 -4.37
N GLU A 283 -5.73 -15.43 -4.20
CA GLU A 283 -5.35 -14.64 -3.02
C GLU A 283 -6.12 -13.31 -2.96
N PHE A 284 -6.28 -12.62 -4.08
CA PHE A 284 -7.10 -11.41 -4.19
C PHE A 284 -8.57 -11.68 -3.85
N GLU A 285 -9.15 -12.78 -4.33
CA GLU A 285 -10.54 -13.17 -4.04
C GLU A 285 -10.77 -13.43 -2.54
N LEU A 286 -9.81 -14.06 -1.87
CA LEU A 286 -9.86 -14.28 -0.42
C LEU A 286 -9.82 -12.96 0.36
N GLN A 287 -8.91 -12.04 0.01
CA GLN A 287 -8.85 -10.70 0.63
C GLN A 287 -10.12 -9.91 0.36
N LEU A 288 -10.66 -10.00 -0.86
CA LEU A 288 -11.90 -9.36 -1.23
C LEU A 288 -13.09 -9.89 -0.42
N GLU A 289 -13.22 -11.20 -0.25
CA GLU A 289 -14.28 -11.81 0.55
C GLU A 289 -14.23 -11.34 2.01
N GLN A 290 -13.04 -11.30 2.60
CA GLN A 290 -12.81 -10.81 3.96
C GLN A 290 -13.15 -9.32 4.09
N TRP A 291 -12.78 -8.50 3.11
CA TRP A 291 -13.05 -7.07 3.12
C TRP A 291 -14.54 -6.75 2.94
N LEU A 292 -15.25 -7.55 2.13
CA LEU A 292 -16.70 -7.43 1.96
C LEU A 292 -17.47 -7.93 3.19
N ASN A 293 -16.93 -8.91 3.93
CA ASN A 293 -17.55 -9.51 5.10
C ASN A 293 -16.57 -9.61 6.29
N PRO A 294 -16.25 -8.50 6.98
CA PRO A 294 -15.26 -8.54 8.07
C PRO A 294 -15.65 -9.52 9.19
N SER A 295 -16.94 -9.76 9.41
CA SER A 295 -17.46 -10.68 10.43
C SER A 295 -17.23 -12.17 10.12
N SER A 296 -16.94 -12.54 8.87
CA SER A 296 -16.66 -13.94 8.51
C SER A 296 -15.21 -14.36 8.78
N TYR A 297 -14.35 -13.43 9.19
CA TYR A 297 -12.96 -13.74 9.51
C TYR A 297 -12.85 -14.37 10.90
N GLN A 298 -12.75 -15.70 10.94
CA GLN A 298 -12.40 -16.48 12.15
C GLN A 298 -10.92 -16.91 12.16
N GLY A 299 -10.12 -16.37 11.23
CA GLY A 299 -8.73 -16.78 11.01
C GLY A 299 -7.82 -16.28 12.13
N THR A 300 -7.01 -17.19 12.66
CA THR A 300 -5.82 -16.87 13.47
C THR A 300 -5.02 -15.81 12.72
N THR A 301 -4.90 -14.61 13.27
CA THR A 301 -3.94 -13.61 12.82
C THR A 301 -2.62 -14.35 12.58
N PRO A 302 -2.01 -14.30 11.38
CA PRO A 302 -0.67 -14.83 11.24
C PRO A 302 0.14 -14.17 12.34
N HIS A 303 0.66 -14.97 13.27
CA HIS A 303 1.58 -14.48 14.28
C HIS A 303 2.74 -13.87 13.49
N LEU A 304 2.68 -12.55 13.27
CA LEU A 304 3.88 -11.75 13.29
C LEU A 304 4.56 -12.22 14.56
N SER A 305 5.64 -12.98 14.40
CA SER A 305 6.49 -13.41 15.51
C SER A 305 6.53 -12.26 16.49
N GLU A 306 6.14 -12.50 17.75
CA GLU A 306 6.08 -11.49 18.79
C GLU A 306 7.44 -10.81 18.93
N THR A 307 7.74 -9.83 18.07
CA THR A 307 8.48 -8.67 18.49
C THR A 307 7.53 -8.02 19.46
N GLU A 308 7.82 -8.22 20.75
CA GLU A 308 7.17 -7.58 21.88
C GLU A 308 6.57 -6.26 21.42
N SER A 309 5.25 -6.16 21.49
CA SER A 309 4.54 -4.92 21.26
C SER A 309 5.02 -3.92 22.31
N ILE A 310 6.08 -3.18 21.98
CA ILE A 310 6.47 -2.00 22.71
C ILE A 310 5.40 -0.98 22.34
N ASP A 311 4.37 -0.92 23.19
CA ASP A 311 3.53 0.26 23.31
C ASP A 311 4.46 1.47 23.29
N ASN A 312 4.25 2.35 22.32
CA ASN A 312 5.14 3.43 21.98
C ASN A 312 4.58 4.74 22.54
N PRO A 313 4.71 5.03 23.86
CA PRO A 313 4.48 6.37 24.34
C PRO A 313 5.69 7.22 23.92
N VAL A 314 5.41 8.20 23.08
CA VAL A 314 6.32 9.29 22.74
C VAL A 314 7.04 9.77 24.02
N GLY A 315 8.37 9.61 24.06
CA GLY A 315 9.22 10.15 25.13
C GLY A 315 9.80 9.16 26.14
N LYS A 316 9.62 7.84 26.00
CA LYS A 316 10.34 6.89 26.86
C LYS A 316 11.72 6.52 26.31
N SER A 317 12.72 6.57 27.19
CA SER A 317 14.07 6.13 26.96
C SER A 317 14.17 4.60 27.12
N PHE A 318 14.96 3.94 26.27
CA PHE A 318 15.10 2.48 26.30
C PHE A 318 16.45 2.09 26.92
N PRO A 319 16.47 1.41 28.08
CA PRO A 319 17.69 0.84 28.63
C PRO A 319 18.03 -0.48 27.91
N TYR A 320 19.27 -0.61 27.45
CA TYR A 320 19.86 -1.85 26.95
C TYR A 320 21.01 -2.25 27.85
N SER A 321 21.03 -3.49 28.34
CA SER A 321 22.18 -4.00 29.10
C SER A 321 23.21 -4.61 28.14
N VAL A 322 24.45 -4.13 28.20
CA VAL A 322 25.58 -4.68 27.45
C VAL A 322 26.74 -4.89 28.43
N GLY A 323 26.92 -6.14 28.88
CA GLY A 323 27.81 -6.45 30.00
C GLY A 323 27.39 -5.71 31.27
N ASP A 324 28.36 -5.09 31.95
CA ASP A 324 28.12 -4.30 33.17
C ASP A 324 27.62 -2.87 32.89
N TYR A 325 27.08 -2.58 31.70
CA TYR A 325 26.63 -1.24 31.33
C TYR A 325 25.15 -1.24 30.92
N ILE A 326 24.44 -0.20 31.35
CA ILE A 326 23.08 0.14 30.91
C ILE A 326 23.19 1.32 29.93
N LEU A 327 22.91 1.06 28.66
CA LEU A 327 22.80 2.04 27.60
C LEU A 327 21.37 2.58 27.54
N ILE A 328 21.17 3.84 27.90
CA ILE A 328 19.90 4.52 27.74
C ILE A 328 19.92 5.28 26.40
N VAL A 329 19.11 4.80 25.44
CA VAL A 329 18.95 5.46 24.15
C VAL A 329 17.78 6.43 24.25
N VAL A 330 18.06 7.72 24.04
CA VAL A 330 17.04 8.78 24.07
C VAL A 330 16.86 9.34 22.66
N PRO A 331 15.80 8.95 21.93
CA PRO A 331 15.51 9.52 20.62
C PRO A 331 15.01 10.96 20.79
N ARG A 332 15.71 11.94 20.21
CA ARG A 332 15.18 13.31 20.03
C ARG A 332 14.84 13.52 18.57
N TRP A 333 13.56 13.74 18.29
CA TRP A 333 13.10 14.21 16.99
C TRP A 333 13.14 15.74 16.96
N ASN A 334 14.29 16.30 16.59
CA ASN A 334 14.40 17.65 16.05
C ASN A 334 15.29 17.59 14.79
N CYS A 335 15.20 18.63 13.95
CA CYS A 335 15.58 18.74 12.53
C CYS A 335 16.98 18.23 12.10
N ASN A 336 17.85 17.85 13.03
CA ASN A 336 19.24 17.51 12.75
C ASN A 336 19.60 16.03 13.02
N ASN A 337 18.64 15.12 13.23
CA ASN A 337 18.86 13.65 13.32
C ASN A 337 20.07 13.23 14.19
N TRP A 338 20.10 13.62 15.46
CA TRP A 338 21.12 13.14 16.41
C TRP A 338 20.54 12.09 17.35
N LEU A 339 21.27 10.99 17.56
CA LEU A 339 20.98 10.00 18.59
C LEU A 339 21.79 10.35 19.84
N ARG A 340 21.15 10.50 21.01
CA ARG A 340 21.85 10.64 22.29
C ARG A 340 21.85 9.29 23.00
N ILE A 341 23.05 8.77 23.25
CA ILE A 341 23.28 7.54 24.02
C ILE A 341 23.86 7.96 25.37
N ILE A 342 23.22 7.56 26.46
CA ILE A 342 23.74 7.73 27.82
C ILE A 342 24.21 6.36 28.30
N VAL A 343 25.47 6.23 28.70
CA VAL A 343 26.04 4.98 29.20
C VAL A 343 26.16 5.05 30.71
N LEU A 344 25.43 4.20 31.41
CA LEU A 344 25.51 4.03 32.86
C LEU A 344 26.25 2.73 33.16
N LYS A 345 27.12 2.71 34.18
CA LYS A 345 27.75 1.48 34.66
C LYS A 345 26.86 0.86 35.75
N SER A 346 26.62 -0.43 35.66
CA SER A 346 25.93 -1.24 36.67
C SER A 346 26.62 -1.07 38.01
N VAL A 347 25.83 -1.01 39.09
CA VAL A 347 26.32 -0.79 40.45
C VAL A 347 27.14 -2.01 40.87
N ASP A 348 28.41 -1.82 41.23
CA ASP A 348 29.24 -2.89 41.78
C ASP A 348 28.63 -3.37 43.12
N ASP A 349 28.84 -4.64 43.52
CA ASP A 349 28.24 -5.35 44.67
C ASP A 349 28.34 -4.66 46.06
N LEU A 350 29.01 -3.51 46.13
CA LEU A 350 29.20 -2.68 47.32
C LEU A 350 28.23 -1.49 47.41
N GLY A 351 27.24 -1.38 46.50
CA GLY A 351 26.12 -0.42 46.62
C GLY A 351 26.49 1.06 46.40
N ARG A 352 27.65 1.35 45.82
CA ARG A 352 28.07 2.72 45.49
C ARG A 352 27.85 2.99 44.00
N SER A 353 26.97 3.93 43.68
CA SER A 353 26.80 4.38 42.28
C SER A 353 28.01 5.20 41.82
N PRO A 354 28.73 4.81 40.75
CA PRO A 354 29.74 5.68 40.17
C PRO A 354 29.09 6.90 39.49
N PRO A 355 29.79 8.04 39.38
CA PRO A 355 29.28 9.21 38.67
C PRO A 355 29.01 8.87 37.20
N PRO A 356 27.95 9.43 36.58
CA PRO A 356 27.64 9.15 35.19
C PRO A 356 28.79 9.62 34.29
N VAL A 357 29.22 8.74 33.38
CA VAL A 357 30.21 9.09 32.35
C VAL A 357 29.42 9.62 31.15
N ASP A 358 29.35 10.94 31.02
CA ASP A 358 28.79 11.59 29.83
C ASP A 358 29.75 11.39 28.65
N ARG A 359 29.55 10.32 27.86
CA ARG A 359 30.16 10.17 26.54
C ARG A 359 29.11 10.31 25.46
N VAL A 360 29.13 11.44 24.77
CA VAL A 360 28.33 11.64 23.55
C VAL A 360 29.05 10.92 22.41
N VAL A 361 28.56 9.74 22.02
CA VAL A 361 29.02 9.06 20.81
C VAL A 361 28.23 9.62 19.63
N LEU A 362 28.90 10.41 18.78
CA LEU A 362 28.32 10.92 17.54
C LEU A 362 28.45 9.85 16.47
N LEU A 363 27.36 9.15 16.16
CA LEU A 363 27.29 8.31 14.96
C LEU A 363 26.77 9.18 13.81
N ALA A 364 27.68 9.65 12.95
CA ALA A 364 27.30 10.18 11.66
C ALA A 364 26.86 9.00 10.77
N ARG A 365 25.68 9.10 10.16
CA ARG A 365 25.28 8.15 9.09
C ARG A 365 26.21 8.35 7.89
N GLY A 366 26.97 7.32 7.54
CA GLY A 366 27.58 7.17 6.22
C GLY A 366 26.55 6.75 5.19
#